data_AF-A0A9E1V8A2-F1
#
_entry.id   AF-A0A9E1V8A2-F1
#
_cell.length_a   1.000
_cell.length_b   1.000
_cell.length_c   1.000
_cell.angle_alpha   90.00
_cell.angle_beta   90.00
_cell.angle_gamma   90.00
#
_symmetry.space_group_name_H-M   'P 1'
#
loop_
_entity.id
_entity.type
_entity.pdbx_description
1 polymer ?
#
loop_
_entity_poly.entity_id
_entity_poly.type
_entity_poly.pdbx_seq_one_letter_code
_entity_poly.pdbx_strand_id
1 'polypeptide(L)' 'MLDAYIYSGKRTPFGRHAGKLSAVRPDDMLGNVIRDAVADSDFSSDQVFD' A
#
# COMPACT_ATOMS: atom_id res chain seq x y z
N MET A 1 -9.57 -19.12 18.87
CA MET A 1 -8.72 -17.95 18.58
C MET A 1 -8.11 -18.20 17.22
N LEU A 2 -8.12 -17.23 16.31
CA LEU A 2 -7.44 -17.34 15.02
C LEU A 2 -6.02 -16.78 15.18
N ASP A 3 -5.08 -17.38 14.45
CA ASP A 3 -3.72 -16.85 14.31
C ASP A 3 -3.70 -15.81 13.19
N ALA A 4 -2.89 -14.77 13.36
CA ALA A 4 -2.74 -13.68 12.39
C ALA A 4 -1.31 -13.67 11.84
N TYR A 5 -1.20 -13.53 10.52
CA TYR A 5 0.07 -13.53 9.80
C TYR A 5 0.18 -12.29 8.90
N ILE A 6 1.41 -11.82 8.69
CA ILE A 6 1.73 -10.75 7.74
C ILE A 6 2.43 -11.39 6.56
N TYR A 7 1.83 -11.31 5.38
CA TYR A 7 2.35 -11.92 4.16
C TYR A 7 3.26 -10.99 3.36
N SER A 8 2.95 -9.68 3.34
CA SER A 8 3.71 -8.69 2.60
C SER A 8 3.57 -7.29 3.21
N GLY A 9 4.45 -6.38 2.79
CA GLY A 9 4.38 -4.97 3.17
C GLY A 9 5.10 -4.09 2.16
N LYS A 10 4.44 -3.01 1.73
CA LYS A 10 5.02 -1.99 0.85
C LYS A 10 4.86 -0.60 1.46
N ARG A 11 5.68 0.33 0.98
CA ARG A 11 5.66 1.74 1.38
C ARG A 11 6.04 2.63 0.21
N THR A 12 5.69 3.90 0.31
CA THR A 12 6.26 4.92 -0.57
C THR A 12 7.75 5.16 -0.26
N PRO A 13 8.50 5.76 -1.20
CA PRO A 13 9.73 6.46 -0.87
C PRO A 13 9.47 7.59 0.15
N PHE A 14 10.52 7.99 0.87
CA PHE A 14 10.43 9.15 1.76
C PHE A 14 10.54 10.45 0.97
N GLY A 15 9.53 11.31 1.12
CA GLY A 15 9.53 12.64 0.54
C GLY A 15 10.42 13.61 1.33
N ARG A 16 11.02 14.58 0.64
CA ARG A 16 11.60 15.78 1.28
C ARG A 16 10.55 16.89 1.31
N HIS A 17 10.66 17.80 2.27
CA HIS A 17 9.85 19.03 2.28
C HIS A 17 10.02 19.78 0.96
N ALA A 18 8.91 20.18 0.33
CA ALA A 18 8.88 20.76 -1.02
C ALA A 18 9.59 19.92 -2.12
N GLY A 19 9.77 18.61 -1.90
CA GLY A 19 10.43 17.70 -2.84
C GLY A 19 9.48 17.05 -3.84
N LYS A 20 9.93 16.01 -4.54
CA LYS A 20 9.18 15.36 -5.64
C LYS A 20 7.78 14.84 -5.28
N LEU A 21 7.55 14.54 -4.01
CA LEU A 21 6.27 14.03 -3.52
C LEU A 21 5.34 15.14 -2.98
N SER A 22 5.78 16.40 -2.94
CA SER A 22 5.02 17.49 -2.30
C SER A 22 3.69 17.81 -3.01
N ALA A 23 3.59 17.53 -4.31
CA ALA A 23 2.40 17.78 -5.10
C ALA A 23 1.45 16.57 -5.20
N VAL A 24 1.86 15.40 -4.68
CA VAL A 24 1.03 14.19 -4.73
C VAL A 24 0.13 14.19 -3.50
N ARG A 25 -1.17 13.94 -3.69
CA ARG A 25 -2.07 13.81 -2.54
C ARG A 25 -1.72 12.57 -1.73
N PRO A 26 -1.77 12.63 -0.39
CA PRO A 26 -1.55 11.45 0.46
C PRO A 26 -2.45 10.26 0.13
N ASP A 27 -3.70 10.49 -0.28
CA ASP A 27 -4.61 9.41 -0.67
C ASP A 27 -4.14 8.70 -1.93
N ASP A 28 -3.64 9.45 -2.92
CA ASP A 28 -3.08 8.87 -4.14
C ASP A 28 -1.79 8.11 -3.82
N MET A 29 -0.98 8.59 -2.87
CA MET A 29 0.19 7.87 -2.37
C MET A 29 -0.21 6.52 -1.74
N LEU A 30 -1.20 6.52 -0.85
CA LEU A 30 -1.69 5.31 -0.20
C LEU A 30 -2.33 4.34 -1.21
N GLY A 31 -3.16 4.85 -2.12
CA GLY A 31 -3.82 4.05 -3.15
C GLY A 31 -2.82 3.33 -4.05
N ASN A 32 -1.73 3.99 -4.43
CA ASN A 32 -0.64 3.35 -5.17
C ASN A 32 0.02 2.23 -4.35
N VAL A 33 0.27 2.42 -3.06
CA VAL A 33 0.87 1.39 -2.20
C VAL A 33 -0.06 0.18 -2.04
N ILE A 34 -1.36 0.40 -1.85
CA ILE A 34 -2.36 -0.68 -1.74
C ILE A 34 -2.40 -1.48 -3.03
N ARG A 35 -2.53 -0.81 -4.18
CA ARG A 35 -2.53 -1.46 -5.50
C ARG A 35 -1.28 -2.31 -5.69
N ASP A 36 -0.12 -1.74 -5.42
CA ASP A 36 1.15 -2.43 -5.65
C ASP A 36 1.42 -3.54 -4.63
N ALA A 37 0.82 -3.48 -3.43
CA ALA A 37 0.90 -4.54 -2.42
C ALA A 37 0.00 -5.73 -2.76
N VAL A 38 -1.24 -5.47 -3.22
CA VAL A 38 -2.16 -6.53 -3.67
C VAL A 38 -1.62 -7.22 -4.91
N ALA A 39 -1.11 -6.47 -5.89
CA ALA A 39 -0.53 -7.03 -7.11
C ALA A 39 0.73 -7.89 -6.90
N ASP A 40 1.41 -7.73 -5.77
CA ASP A 40 2.60 -8.50 -5.37
C ASP A 40 2.26 -9.73 -4.52
N SER A 41 0.97 -9.87 -4.17
CA SER A 41 0.46 -10.96 -3.36
C SER A 41 -0.30 -11.98 -4.19
N ASP A 42 -0.55 -13.16 -3.63
CA ASP A 42 -1.35 -14.20 -4.25
C ASP A 42 -2.88 -13.98 -4.07
N PHE A 43 -3.28 -12.82 -3.52
CA PHE A 43 -4.67 -12.51 -3.21
C PHE A 43 -5.30 -11.58 -4.25
N SER A 44 -6.57 -11.84 -4.59
CA SER A 44 -7.35 -10.93 -5.44
C SER A 44 -8.01 -9.83 -4.61
N SER A 45 -8.30 -8.67 -5.22
CA SER A 45 -8.78 -7.50 -4.49
C SER A 45 -10.18 -7.67 -3.89
N ASP A 46 -10.99 -8.58 -4.42
CA ASP A 46 -12.31 -8.94 -3.92
C ASP A 46 -12.27 -9.77 -2.63
N GLN A 47 -11.13 -10.38 -2.30
CA GLN A 47 -10.93 -11.12 -1.04
C GLN A 47 -10.59 -10.19 0.14
N VAL A 48 -10.44 -8.90 -0.10
CA VAL A 48 -10.09 -7.94 0.96
C VAL A 48 -11.33 -7.70 1.82
N PHE A 49 -11.29 -8.22 3.06
CA PHE A 49 -12.37 -8.22 4.06
C PHE A 49 -13.50 -9.24 3.86
N ASP A 50 -13.35 -10.19 2.92
CA ASP A 50 -14.18 -11.39 2.86
C ASP A 50 -13.93 -12.28 4.09
#